data_AF-G8ADY0-F1
#
_entry.id   AF-G8ADY0-F1
#
_cell.length_a   1.000
_cell.length_b   1.000
_cell.length_c   1.000
_cell.angle_alpha   90.00
_cell.angle_beta   90.00
_cell.angle_gamma   90.00
#
_symmetry.space_group_name_H-M   'P 1'
#
loop_
_entity.id
_entity.type
_entity.pdbx_description
1 polymer ?
#
loop_
_entity_poly.entity_id
_entity_poly.type
_entity_poly.pdbx_seq_one_letter_code
_entity_poly.pdbx_strand_id
1 'polypeptide(L)'
;RGGIIHFEISPKNINKVVEATEAIEGDVTSNLKEFLPLVEERAERPEWMKQIKEWKEKYPYAYSMETPGSLVKPQTLIREISKQSATYNKEVYITTGVGQHQMWAAQHFTWTQPRTMITSGGLGTMGFGLPAAIGVQVAKPDAIVIDIDGDASFNMTLTE
;
A
#
# COMPACT_ATOMS: atom_id res chain seq x y z
N ARG A 1 -0.42 14.41 -28.62
CA ARG A 1 -0.68 15.26 -27.44
C ARG A 1 -0.64 14.37 -26.20
N GLY A 2 -0.03 14.79 -25.08
CA GLY A 2 -0.06 14.05 -23.81
C GLY A 2 -1.20 14.52 -22.90
N GLY A 3 -1.34 13.96 -21.70
CA GLY A 3 -2.37 14.37 -20.75
C GLY A 3 -2.64 13.37 -19.63
N ILE A 4 -3.77 13.57 -18.95
CA ILE A 4 -4.29 12.68 -17.89
C ILE A 4 -5.41 11.84 -18.48
N ILE A 5 -5.26 10.52 -18.44
CA ILE A 5 -6.31 9.55 -18.81
C ILE A 5 -6.89 8.99 -17.51
N HIS A 6 -8.17 9.23 -17.25
CA HIS A 6 -8.82 8.93 -15.98
C HIS A 6 -9.87 7.82 -16.14
N PHE A 7 -9.56 6.62 -15.64
CA PHE A 7 -10.52 5.51 -15.53
C PHE A 7 -11.19 5.59 -14.16
N GLU A 8 -12.51 5.80 -14.12
CA GLU A 8 -13.25 6.00 -12.87
C GLU A 8 -14.69 5.50 -13.03
N ILE A 9 -15.18 4.75 -12.04
CA ILE A 9 -16.53 4.18 -12.08
C ILE A 9 -17.60 5.18 -11.63
N SER A 10 -17.21 6.19 -10.84
CA SER A 10 -18.12 7.20 -10.32
C SER A 10 -17.92 8.57 -11.00
N PRO A 11 -18.90 9.07 -11.77
CA PRO A 11 -18.82 10.37 -12.42
C PRO A 11 -18.48 11.53 -11.47
N LYS A 12 -18.91 11.43 -10.21
CA LYS A 12 -18.64 12.40 -9.16
C LYS A 12 -17.15 12.67 -8.94
N ASN A 13 -16.30 11.68 -9.20
CA ASN A 13 -14.85 11.81 -9.02
C ASN A 13 -14.11 12.26 -10.28
N ILE A 14 -14.74 12.15 -11.46
CA ILE A 14 -14.18 12.64 -12.72
C ILE A 14 -14.13 14.17 -12.66
N ASN A 15 -12.98 14.75 -13.01
CA ASN A 15 -12.73 16.21 -12.98
C ASN A 15 -12.94 16.89 -11.62
N LYS A 16 -13.04 16.12 -10.53
CA LYS A 16 -13.30 16.65 -9.19
C LYS A 16 -12.10 17.43 -8.62
N VAL A 17 -10.89 16.94 -8.87
CA VAL A 17 -9.64 17.50 -8.30
C VAL A 17 -8.68 17.95 -9.40
N VAL A 18 -8.57 17.18 -10.48
CA VAL A 18 -7.74 17.48 -11.65
C VAL A 18 -8.56 17.25 -12.92
N GLU A 19 -8.38 18.09 -13.92
CA GLU A 19 -9.03 17.95 -15.23
C GLU A 19 -8.43 16.77 -16.00
N ALA A 20 -9.28 15.82 -16.40
CA ALA A 20 -8.92 14.71 -17.26
C ALA A 20 -8.89 15.16 -18.72
N THR A 21 -7.85 14.74 -19.45
CA THR A 21 -7.81 14.90 -20.91
C THR A 21 -8.79 13.94 -21.57
N GLU A 22 -8.81 12.70 -21.10
CA GLU A 22 -9.78 11.67 -21.48
C GLU A 22 -10.34 11.03 -20.22
N ALA A 23 -11.65 11.01 -20.08
CA ALA A 23 -12.35 10.36 -18.98
C ALA A 23 -13.04 9.10 -19.49
N ILE A 24 -12.71 7.95 -18.91
CA ILE A 24 -13.31 6.67 -19.24
C ILE A 24 -14.12 6.22 -18.03
N GLU A 25 -15.43 6.44 -18.13
CA GLU A 25 -16.38 6.03 -17.10
C GLU A 25 -16.57 4.51 -17.10
N GLY A 26 -16.65 3.90 -15.92
CA GLY A 26 -17.00 2.49 -15.74
C GLY A 26 -15.98 1.70 -14.93
N ASP A 27 -16.19 0.37 -14.87
CA ASP A 27 -15.25 -0.52 -14.18
C ASP A 27 -13.89 -0.52 -14.89
N VAL A 28 -12.84 -0.13 -14.16
CA VAL A 28 -11.47 -0.03 -14.71
C VAL A 28 -10.96 -1.37 -15.25
N THR A 29 -11.34 -2.49 -14.64
CA THR A 29 -10.87 -3.81 -15.09
C THR A 29 -11.49 -4.19 -16.44
N SER A 30 -12.78 -3.93 -16.61
CA SER A 30 -13.51 -4.14 -17.86
C SER A 30 -12.99 -3.22 -18.95
N ASN A 31 -12.85 -1.93 -18.64
CA ASN A 31 -12.33 -0.94 -19.58
C ASN A 31 -10.88 -1.23 -20.02
N LEU A 32 -10.02 -1.73 -19.12
CA LEU A 32 -8.65 -2.13 -19.48
C LEU A 32 -8.61 -3.31 -20.47
N LYS A 33 -9.57 -4.24 -20.45
CA LYS A 33 -9.63 -5.34 -21.41
C LYS A 33 -9.86 -4.85 -22.84
N GLU A 34 -10.62 -3.76 -22.99
CA GLU A 34 -10.91 -3.14 -24.29
C GLU A 34 -9.81 -2.15 -24.69
N PHE A 35 -9.22 -1.46 -23.71
CA PHE A 35 -8.18 -0.47 -23.95
C PHE A 35 -6.82 -1.08 -24.31
N LEU A 36 -6.37 -2.13 -23.60
CA LEU A 36 -5.04 -2.72 -23.79
C LEU A 36 -4.77 -3.21 -25.23
N PRO A 37 -5.72 -3.85 -25.95
CA PRO A 37 -5.52 -4.20 -27.36
C PRO A 37 -5.26 -3.02 -28.30
N LEU A 38 -5.64 -1.81 -27.91
CA LEU A 38 -5.43 -0.58 -28.67
C LEU A 38 -4.08 0.09 -28.34
N VAL A 39 -3.40 -0.35 -27.28
CA VAL A 39 -2.10 0.20 -26.87
C VAL A 39 -1.01 -0.46 -27.70
N GLU A 40 -0.23 0.35 -28.42
CA GLU A 40 0.94 -0.12 -29.13
C GLU A 40 1.97 -0.72 -28.16
N GLU A 41 2.37 -1.97 -28.45
CA GLU A 41 3.46 -2.60 -27.71
C GLU A 41 4.76 -1.84 -27.93
N ARG A 42 5.43 -1.51 -26.83
CA ARG A 42 6.70 -0.79 -26.81
C ARG A 42 7.68 -1.57 -25.97
N ALA A 43 8.66 -2.20 -26.63
CA ALA A 43 9.67 -3.02 -25.96
C ALA A 43 10.51 -2.21 -24.96
N GLU A 44 10.90 -0.97 -25.31
CA GLU A 44 11.84 -0.19 -24.52
C GLU A 44 11.49 1.30 -24.42
N ARG A 45 11.90 1.90 -23.30
CA ARG A 45 11.81 3.35 -23.02
C ARG A 45 13.10 3.81 -22.31
N PRO A 46 14.27 3.73 -22.95
CA PRO A 46 15.56 3.77 -22.25
C PRO A 46 15.81 5.06 -21.48
N GLU A 47 15.51 6.22 -22.06
CA GLU A 47 15.71 7.52 -21.40
C GLU A 47 14.81 7.68 -20.15
N TRP A 48 13.54 7.31 -20.28
CA TRP A 48 12.57 7.38 -19.18
C TRP A 48 12.91 6.38 -18.07
N MET A 49 13.26 5.14 -18.44
CA MET A 49 13.64 4.10 -17.49
C MET A 49 14.95 4.44 -16.77
N LYS A 50 15.89 5.11 -17.44
CA LYS A 50 17.11 5.62 -16.83
C LYS A 50 16.79 6.65 -15.73
N GLN A 51 15.94 7.63 -16.02
CA GLN A 51 15.53 8.64 -15.04
C GLN A 51 14.82 8.00 -13.84
N ILE A 52 13.90 7.06 -14.06
CA ILE A 52 13.22 6.33 -12.97
C ILE A 52 14.23 5.59 -12.09
N LYS A 53 15.22 4.92 -12.70
CA LYS A 53 16.27 4.19 -11.96
C LYS A 53 17.09 5.15 -11.09
N GLU A 54 17.54 6.27 -11.67
CA GLU A 54 18.28 7.30 -10.95
C GLU A 54 17.48 7.86 -9.76
N TRP A 55 16.18 8.11 -9.93
CA TRP A 55 15.33 8.58 -8.82
C TRP A 55 15.15 7.54 -7.72
N LYS A 56 14.96 6.26 -8.07
CA LYS A 56 14.85 5.17 -7.09
C LYS A 56 16.13 4.99 -6.28
N GLU A 57 17.29 5.15 -6.91
CA GLU A 57 18.60 5.08 -6.25
C GLU A 57 18.86 6.32 -5.37
N LYS A 58 18.49 7.51 -5.85
CA LYS A 58 18.74 8.78 -5.16
C LYS A 58 17.81 9.01 -3.97
N TYR A 59 16.57 8.53 -4.02
CA TYR A 59 15.55 8.79 -3.01
C TYR A 59 14.96 7.49 -2.40
N PRO A 60 15.79 6.65 -1.75
CA PRO A 60 15.26 5.53 -0.99
C PRO A 60 14.53 6.02 0.26
N TYR A 61 13.77 5.14 0.91
CA TYR A 61 13.22 5.39 2.25
C TYR A 61 14.33 5.32 3.32
N ALA A 62 15.23 6.31 3.29
CA ALA A 62 16.33 6.45 4.23
C ALA A 62 15.86 6.91 5.61
N TYR A 63 16.49 6.38 6.65
CA TYR A 63 16.28 6.78 8.04
C TYR A 63 17.57 6.56 8.84
N SER A 64 17.67 7.17 10.02
CA SER A 64 18.83 6.97 10.91
C SER A 64 18.81 5.57 11.50
N MET A 65 19.83 4.77 11.17
CA MET A 65 20.00 3.40 11.67
C MET A 65 20.23 3.36 13.18
N GLU A 66 20.03 2.17 13.76
CA GLU A 66 20.40 1.86 15.14
C GLU A 66 21.88 2.12 15.41
N THR A 67 22.19 2.57 16.62
CA THR A 67 23.55 2.67 17.15
C THR A 67 23.70 1.74 18.37
N PRO A 68 24.93 1.36 18.78
CA PRO A 68 25.11 0.55 19.97
C PRO A 68 24.43 1.18 21.20
N GLY A 69 23.50 0.46 21.81
CA GLY A 69 22.71 0.92 22.96
C GLY A 69 21.46 1.75 22.64
N SER A 70 21.15 2.02 21.37
CA SER A 70 19.90 2.71 21.00
C SER A 70 18.69 1.77 21.05
N LEU A 71 17.50 2.35 21.23
CA LEU A 71 16.24 1.64 20.99
C LEU A 71 16.10 1.25 19.50
N VAL A 72 15.29 0.23 19.25
CA VAL A 72 14.94 -0.24 17.91
C VAL A 72 14.27 0.90 17.12
N LYS A 73 14.69 1.11 15.88
CA LYS A 73 14.01 2.04 14.98
C LYS A 73 12.77 1.37 14.41
N PRO A 74 11.61 2.05 14.42
CA PRO A 74 10.37 1.44 13.96
C PRO A 74 10.43 1.03 12.48
N GLN A 75 11.18 1.75 11.65
CA GLN A 75 11.43 1.38 10.26
C GLN A 75 12.15 0.02 10.15
N THR A 76 13.17 -0.21 10.99
CA THR A 76 13.89 -1.49 11.04
C THR A 76 12.97 -2.63 11.48
N LEU A 77 12.11 -2.38 12.47
CA LEU A 77 11.09 -3.34 12.90
C LEU A 77 10.18 -3.78 11.74
N ILE A 78 9.62 -2.83 10.98
CA ILE A 78 8.74 -3.17 9.85
C ILE A 78 9.49 -3.96 8.76
N ARG A 79 10.73 -3.56 8.44
CA ARG A 79 11.55 -4.28 7.45
C ARG A 79 11.79 -5.73 7.86
N GLU A 80 12.05 -5.96 9.14
CA GLU A 80 12.27 -7.30 9.66
C GLU A 80 10.99 -8.15 9.64
N ILE A 81 9.85 -7.58 10.04
CA ILE A 81 8.53 -8.24 9.91
C ILE A 81 8.26 -8.61 8.46
N SER A 82 8.47 -7.69 7.51
CA SER A 82 8.25 -7.93 6.08
C SER A 82 9.14 -9.05 5.55
N LYS A 83 10.43 -9.03 5.91
CA LYS A 83 11.38 -10.07 5.49
C LYS A 83 11.02 -11.44 6.05
N GLN A 84 10.72 -11.53 7.35
CA GLN A 84 10.45 -12.83 8.00
C GLN A 84 9.10 -13.40 7.60
N SER A 85 8.05 -12.57 7.54
CA SER A 85 6.71 -13.03 7.13
C SER A 85 6.70 -13.63 5.73
N ALA A 86 7.54 -13.14 4.82
CA ALA A 86 7.68 -13.68 3.46
C ALA A 86 8.34 -15.08 3.39
N THR A 87 8.92 -15.59 4.47
CA THR A 87 9.55 -16.92 4.51
C THR A 87 8.56 -18.05 4.76
N TYR A 88 7.37 -17.73 5.26
CA TYR A 88 6.32 -18.71 5.49
C TYR A 88 5.60 -19.03 4.19
N ASN A 89 5.24 -20.31 3.99
CA ASN A 89 4.40 -20.72 2.87
C ASN A 89 2.91 -20.45 3.17
N LYS A 90 2.58 -19.18 3.48
CA LYS A 90 1.23 -18.71 3.81
C LYS A 90 1.00 -17.33 3.20
N GLU A 91 -0.24 -17.01 2.86
CA GLU A 91 -0.62 -15.63 2.55
C GLU A 91 -0.42 -14.74 3.79
N VAL A 92 0.08 -13.53 3.58
CA VAL A 92 0.31 -12.55 4.65
C VAL A 92 -0.59 -11.34 4.40
N TYR A 93 -1.42 -11.00 5.38
CA TYR A 93 -2.29 -9.83 5.39
C TYR A 93 -1.86 -8.90 6.50
N ILE A 94 -1.81 -7.61 6.20
CA ILE A 94 -1.43 -6.56 7.13
C ILE A 94 -2.64 -5.67 7.40
N THR A 95 -2.97 -5.52 8.67
CA THR A 95 -3.85 -4.45 9.14
C THR A 95 -3.03 -3.40 9.87
N THR A 96 -3.56 -2.19 9.97
CA THR A 96 -2.94 -1.15 10.78
C THR A 96 -3.97 -0.32 11.52
N GLY A 97 -3.60 0.23 12.68
CA GLY A 97 -4.22 1.46 13.18
C GLY A 97 -3.82 2.69 12.34
N VAL A 98 -3.87 3.87 12.96
CA VAL A 98 -3.64 5.14 12.27
C VAL A 98 -2.58 5.97 13.00
N GLY A 99 -1.54 6.40 12.28
CA GLY A 99 -0.41 7.12 12.86
C GLY A 99 0.89 6.91 12.10
N GLN A 100 2.02 7.12 12.78
CA GLN A 100 3.34 6.93 12.17
C GLN A 100 3.58 5.47 11.76
N HIS A 101 3.12 4.52 12.58
CA HIS A 101 3.23 3.08 12.32
C HIS A 101 2.53 2.64 11.04
N GLN A 102 1.39 3.23 10.71
CA GLN A 102 0.67 3.02 9.45
C GLN A 102 1.52 3.41 8.23
N MET A 103 2.21 4.55 8.31
CA MET A 103 3.07 5.02 7.21
C MET A 103 4.34 4.19 7.09
N TRP A 104 4.97 3.80 8.22
CA TRP A 104 6.12 2.92 8.17
C TRP A 104 5.77 1.53 7.63
N ALA A 105 4.60 0.99 7.98
CA ALA A 105 4.07 -0.22 7.36
C ALA A 105 3.96 -0.07 5.83
N ALA A 106 3.30 1.00 5.36
CA ALA A 106 3.15 1.27 3.94
C ALA A 106 4.49 1.42 3.18
N GLN A 107 5.48 2.07 3.79
CA GLN A 107 6.78 2.36 3.17
C GLN A 107 7.75 1.18 3.19
N HIS A 108 7.79 0.43 4.30
CA HIS A 108 8.85 -0.54 4.57
C HIS A 108 8.42 -2.00 4.43
N PHE A 109 7.13 -2.27 4.24
CA PHE A 109 6.65 -3.59 3.83
C PHE A 109 6.71 -3.73 2.30
N THR A 110 7.11 -4.89 1.80
CA THR A 110 7.11 -5.18 0.35
C THR A 110 5.78 -5.80 -0.08
N TRP A 111 4.93 -5.00 -0.74
CA TRP A 111 3.59 -5.41 -1.17
C TRP A 111 3.63 -6.15 -2.51
N THR A 112 3.23 -7.43 -2.52
CA THR A 112 3.33 -8.30 -3.71
C THR A 112 2.01 -8.94 -4.15
N GLN A 113 0.97 -8.89 -3.31
CA GLN A 113 -0.32 -9.55 -3.54
C GLN A 113 -1.48 -8.57 -3.41
N PRO A 114 -2.59 -8.77 -4.14
CA PRO A 114 -3.77 -7.91 -4.01
C PRO A 114 -4.46 -8.12 -2.66
N ARG A 115 -5.13 -7.08 -2.15
CA ARG A 115 -5.95 -7.12 -0.92
C ARG A 115 -5.20 -7.50 0.36
N THR A 116 -3.87 -7.35 0.41
CA THR A 116 -3.06 -7.68 1.61
C THR A 116 -2.72 -6.48 2.50
N MET A 117 -3.07 -5.25 2.10
CA MET A 117 -3.02 -4.06 2.95
C MET A 117 -4.44 -3.59 3.28
N ILE A 118 -4.81 -3.68 4.55
CA ILE A 118 -6.14 -3.28 5.05
C ILE A 118 -5.93 -2.17 6.07
N THR A 119 -6.28 -0.94 5.73
CA THR A 119 -6.01 0.23 6.57
C THR A 119 -7.08 1.30 6.44
N SER A 120 -7.32 2.08 7.50
CA SER A 120 -8.23 3.22 7.47
C SER A 120 -7.55 4.44 6.85
N GLY A 121 -7.71 4.63 5.54
CA GLY A 121 -7.11 5.74 4.79
C GLY A 121 -7.97 6.99 4.72
N GLY A 122 -9.23 6.85 4.27
CA GLY A 122 -10.10 8.01 3.98
C GLY A 122 -10.53 8.81 5.21
N LEU A 123 -10.96 8.11 6.27
CA LEU A 123 -11.40 8.74 7.53
C LEU A 123 -10.28 8.82 8.58
N GLY A 124 -9.33 7.87 8.58
CA GLY A 124 -8.24 7.84 9.54
C GLY A 124 -8.67 7.43 10.96
N THR A 125 -9.41 6.32 11.08
CA THR A 125 -9.95 5.83 12.37
C THR A 125 -8.89 5.08 13.19
N MET A 126 -8.41 5.68 14.28
CA MET A 126 -7.62 4.97 15.31
C MET A 126 -8.45 3.85 15.97
N GLY A 127 -7.82 2.72 16.32
CA GLY A 127 -8.51 1.52 16.80
C GLY A 127 -9.03 0.59 15.70
N PHE A 128 -8.80 0.91 14.43
CA PHE A 128 -9.22 0.07 13.30
C PHE A 128 -8.42 -1.25 13.20
N GLY A 129 -7.14 -1.25 13.59
CA GLY A 129 -6.19 -2.34 13.38
C GLY A 129 -6.69 -3.69 13.87
N LEU A 130 -6.83 -3.84 15.19
CA LEU A 130 -7.24 -5.08 15.85
C LEU A 130 -8.57 -5.68 15.34
N PRO A 131 -9.71 -4.96 15.34
CA PRO A 131 -10.97 -5.52 14.85
C PRO A 131 -10.92 -5.85 13.36
N ALA A 132 -10.18 -5.09 12.54
CA ALA A 132 -9.97 -5.45 11.14
C ALA A 132 -9.16 -6.74 11.00
N ALA A 133 -8.09 -6.92 11.81
CA ALA A 133 -7.30 -8.15 11.80
C ALA A 133 -8.15 -9.37 12.15
N ILE A 134 -8.98 -9.28 13.17
CA ILE A 134 -9.92 -10.36 13.55
C ILE A 134 -10.83 -10.70 12.36
N GLY A 135 -11.44 -9.70 11.72
CA GLY A 135 -12.29 -9.92 10.55
C GLY A 135 -11.55 -10.56 9.37
N VAL A 136 -10.33 -10.11 9.07
CA VAL A 136 -9.49 -10.70 8.03
C VAL A 136 -9.12 -12.15 8.37
N GLN A 137 -8.76 -12.43 9.63
CA GLN A 137 -8.41 -13.78 10.06
C GLN A 137 -9.61 -14.74 9.97
N VAL A 138 -10.82 -14.27 10.25
CA VAL A 138 -12.06 -15.05 10.03
C VAL A 138 -12.28 -15.30 8.54
N ALA A 139 -12.06 -14.31 7.67
CA ALA A 139 -12.20 -14.46 6.23
C ALA A 139 -11.09 -15.32 5.59
N LYS A 140 -9.92 -15.39 6.24
CA LYS A 140 -8.71 -16.09 5.77
C LYS A 140 -8.09 -16.94 6.89
N PRO A 141 -8.75 -18.04 7.32
CA PRO A 141 -8.33 -18.80 8.51
C PRO A 141 -6.91 -19.36 8.45
N ASP A 142 -6.42 -19.69 7.26
CA ASP A 142 -5.09 -20.29 7.07
C ASP A 142 -3.96 -19.27 6.92
N ALA A 143 -4.28 -18.00 6.72
CA ALA A 143 -3.32 -16.94 6.47
C ALA A 143 -2.64 -16.45 7.76
N ILE A 144 -1.51 -15.76 7.59
CA ILE A 144 -0.89 -14.95 8.63
C ILE A 144 -1.51 -13.56 8.55
N VAL A 145 -2.18 -13.12 9.61
CA VAL A 145 -2.73 -11.76 9.72
C VAL A 145 -1.95 -11.01 10.79
N ILE A 146 -1.32 -9.90 10.42
CA ILE A 146 -0.48 -9.09 11.30
C ILE A 146 -1.12 -7.72 11.45
N ASP A 147 -1.50 -7.39 12.68
CA ASP A 147 -1.86 -6.02 13.05
C ASP A 147 -0.61 -5.24 13.45
N ILE A 148 -0.20 -4.30 12.59
CA ILE A 148 0.83 -3.33 12.94
C ILE A 148 0.09 -2.17 13.57
N ASP A 149 0.09 -2.10 14.90
CA ASP A 149 -0.61 -1.05 15.63
C ASP A 149 0.29 -0.18 16.51
N GLY A 150 -0.12 1.07 16.65
CA GLY A 150 0.49 2.06 17.52
C GLY A 150 -0.18 2.01 18.88
N ASP A 151 0.56 2.30 19.93
CA ASP A 151 0.08 2.32 21.31
C ASP A 151 -1.23 3.11 21.48
N ALA A 152 -1.32 4.33 20.96
CA ALA A 152 -2.52 5.14 21.06
C ALA A 152 -3.69 4.59 20.22
N SER A 153 -3.41 3.99 19.07
CA SER A 153 -4.44 3.36 18.24
C SER A 153 -4.99 2.10 18.89
N PHE A 154 -4.11 1.23 19.37
CA PHE A 154 -4.47 -0.02 20.04
C PHE A 154 -5.30 0.23 21.30
N ASN A 155 -4.96 1.25 22.10
CA ASN A 155 -5.71 1.63 23.30
C ASN A 155 -7.19 1.98 23.04
N MET A 156 -7.58 2.30 21.81
CA MET A 156 -8.98 2.61 21.49
C MET A 156 -9.89 1.39 21.53
N THR A 157 -9.37 0.22 21.12
CA THR A 157 -10.17 -1.00 20.86
C THR A 157 -9.53 -2.27 21.40
N LEU A 158 -8.58 -2.17 22.35
CA LEU A 158 -7.90 -3.33 22.97
C LEU A 158 -8.81 -4.33 23.72
N THR A 159 -10.12 -4.07 23.79
CA THR A 159 -11.11 -4.93 24.49
C THR A 159 -11.74 -5.99 23.61
N GLU A 160 -11.54 -5.92 22.29
CA GLU A 160 -12.00 -6.94 21.33
C GLU A 160 -11.38 -8.32 21.65
#